data_AF-A0A9K3LJV2-F1
#
_entry.id   AF-A0A9K3LJV2-F1
#
_cell.length_a   1.000
_cell.length_b   1.000
_cell.length_c   1.000
_cell.angle_alpha   90.00
_cell.angle_beta   90.00
_cell.angle_gamma   90.00
#
_symmetry.space_group_name_H-M   'P 1'
#
loop_
_entity.id
_entity.type
_entity.pdbx_description
1 polymer ?
#
loop_
_entity_poly.entity_id
_entity_poly.type
_entity_poly.pdbx_seq_one_letter_code
_entity_poly.pdbx_strand_id
1 'polypeptide(L)' 'MLGDPSGAFTKACEMEMTHEGPISVGIIGRCKRWAMLVDDGEVKAVNVAESELDPAGDDFPEKTLAPALIEMVTTVNA' A
#
# COMPACT_ATOMS: atom_id res chain seq x y z
N MET A 1 -6.32 -15.97 0.42
CA MET A 1 -5.47 -14.89 0.98
C MET A 1 -4.01 -15.30 0.87
N LEU A 2 -3.11 -14.33 0.70
CA LEU A 2 -1.67 -14.51 0.72
C LEU A 2 -1.11 -14.09 2.09
N GLY A 3 0.01 -14.66 2.51
CA GLY A 3 0.68 -14.30 3.75
C GLY A 3 2.14 -13.94 3.52
N ASP A 4 2.56 -12.82 4.09
CA ASP A 4 3.96 -12.36 4.11
C ASP A 4 4.47 -12.29 5.57
N PRO A 5 4.57 -13.44 6.28
CA PRO A 5 4.84 -13.46 7.72
C PRO A 5 6.25 -12.97 8.08
N SER A 6 7.22 -13.09 7.17
CA SER A 6 8.57 -12.56 7.37
C SER A 6 8.70 -11.08 6.97
N GLY A 7 7.69 -10.52 6.31
CA GLY A 7 7.74 -9.19 5.71
C GLY A 7 8.71 -9.09 4.54
N ALA A 8 9.17 -10.21 3.97
CA ALA A 8 10.19 -10.22 2.93
C ALA A 8 9.69 -9.54 1.64
N PHE A 9 8.44 -9.81 1.25
CA PHE A 9 7.84 -9.16 0.09
C PHE A 9 7.58 -7.69 0.37
N THR A 10 6.99 -7.38 1.52
CA THR A 10 6.72 -6.00 1.97
C THR A 10 7.99 -5.14 1.95
N LYS A 11 9.12 -5.67 2.46
CA LYS A 11 10.42 -4.99 2.44
C LYS A 11 10.98 -4.85 1.03
N ALA A 12 10.89 -5.90 0.21
CA ALA A 12 11.34 -5.85 -1.19
C ALA A 12 10.57 -4.81 -2.02
N CYS A 13 9.31 -4.55 -1.67
CA CYS A 13 8.49 -3.51 -2.28
C CYS A 13 8.61 -2.13 -1.63
N GLU A 14 9.45 -1.97 -0.59
CA GLU A 14 9.58 -0.73 0.19
C GLU A 14 8.25 -0.27 0.83
N MET A 15 7.37 -1.22 1.15
CA MET A 15 6.03 -0.97 1.71
C MET A 15 5.97 -1.22 3.22
N GLU A 16 7.12 -1.35 3.90
CA GLU A 16 7.16 -1.50 5.36
C GLU A 16 6.70 -0.21 6.05
N MET A 17 5.82 -0.34 7.03
CA MET A 17 5.37 0.78 7.84
C MET A 17 6.41 1.08 8.92
N THR A 18 7.11 2.21 8.78
CA THR A 18 8.24 2.59 9.65
C THR A 18 7.97 3.80 10.53
N HIS A 19 6.81 4.46 10.38
CA HIS A 19 6.50 5.66 11.17
C HIS A 19 6.24 5.30 12.64
N GLU A 20 6.80 6.10 13.56
CA GLU A 20 6.71 5.87 15.00
C GLU A 20 5.27 5.88 15.53
N GLY A 21 4.38 6.69 14.94
CA GLY A 21 2.97 6.77 15.30
C GLY A 21 2.25 5.41 15.30
N PRO A 22 2.11 4.73 14.14
CA PRO A 22 1.53 3.39 14.07
C PRO A 22 2.28 2.35 14.92
N ILE A 23 3.61 2.41 14.96
CA ILE A 23 4.44 1.50 15.79
C ILE A 23 4.09 1.64 17.27
N SER A 24 3.87 2.86 17.76
CA SER A 24 3.57 3.15 19.17
C SER A 24 2.24 2.55 19.66
N VAL A 25 1.32 2.22 18.74
CA VAL A 25 0.03 1.57 19.03
C VAL A 25 0.03 0.07 18.69
N GLY A 26 1.21 -0.53 18.45
CA GLY A 26 1.37 -1.97 18.24
C GLY A 26 1.28 -2.44 16.79
N ILE A 27 1.27 -1.53 15.82
CA ILE A 27 1.30 -1.86 14.38
C ILE A 27 2.76 -2.07 13.96
N ILE A 28 3.36 -3.17 14.44
CA ILE A 28 4.79 -3.49 14.26
C ILE A 28 4.96 -4.53 13.15
N GLY A 29 5.91 -4.30 12.23
CA GLY A 29 6.23 -5.24 11.14
C GLY A 29 5.09 -5.43 10.14
N ARG A 30 4.27 -4.39 9.95
CA ARG A 30 3.11 -4.39 9.04
C ARG A 30 3.47 -3.64 7.76
N CYS A 31 2.73 -3.95 6.68
CA CYS A 31 2.81 -3.15 5.47
C CYS A 31 1.95 -1.89 5.62
N LYS A 32 2.31 -0.84 4.86
CA LYS A 32 1.44 0.33 4.61
C LYS A 32 0.11 -0.13 3.99
N ARG A 33 -0.88 0.76 3.93
CA ARG A 33 -2.05 0.56 3.08
C ARG A 33 -1.71 0.99 1.65
N TRP A 34 -1.67 0.03 0.73
CA TRP A 34 -1.31 0.27 -0.67
C TRP A 34 -2.09 -0.66 -1.62
N ALA A 35 -2.09 -0.29 -2.89
CA ALA A 35 -2.63 -1.06 -4.00
C ALA A 35 -1.70 -0.95 -5.21
N MET A 36 -1.61 -2.00 -6.01
CA MET A 36 -0.71 -2.07 -7.16
C MET A 36 -1.41 -2.74 -8.33
N LEU A 37 -1.19 -2.19 -9.52
CA LEU A 37 -1.52 -2.84 -10.79
C LEU A 37 -0.29 -3.54 -11.31
N VAL A 38 -0.37 -4.87 -11.45
CA VAL A 38 0.69 -5.70 -12.02
C VAL A 38 0.12 -6.40 -13.25
N ASP A 39 0.83 -6.27 -14.37
CA ASP A 39 0.51 -6.96 -15.62
C ASP A 39 1.77 -7.68 -16.15
N ASP A 40 1.66 -8.98 -16.38
CA ASP A 40 2.75 -9.90 -16.74
C ASP A 40 4.06 -9.72 -15.93
N GLY A 41 3.92 -9.55 -14.61
CA GLY A 41 5.06 -9.35 -13.70
C GLY A 41 5.66 -7.94 -13.72
N GLU A 42 5.14 -7.03 -14.54
CA GLU A 42 5.53 -5.62 -14.56
C GLU A 42 4.58 -4.79 -13.69
N VAL A 43 5.14 -3.98 -12.81
CA VAL A 43 4.39 -3.01 -12.00
C VAL A 43 4.02 -1.81 -12.86
N LYS A 44 2.74 -1.67 -13.18
CA LYS A 44 2.24 -0.58 -14.05
C LYS A 44 1.86 0.67 -13.26
N ALA A 45 1.36 0.51 -12.03
CA ALA A 45 1.02 1.62 -11.15
C ALA A 45 0.97 1.17 -9.68
N VAL A 46 1.21 2.11 -8.76
CA VAL A 46 1.17 1.90 -7.30
C VAL A 46 0.50 3.10 -6.64
N ASN A 47 -0.48 2.84 -5.77
CA ASN A 47 -1.08 3.82 -4.89
C ASN A 47 -0.77 3.47 -3.43
N VAL A 48 -0.35 4.45 -2.65
CA VAL A 48 -0.09 4.32 -1.20
C VAL A 48 -0.95 5.36 -0.48
N ALA A 49 -1.66 4.94 0.56
CA ALA A 49 -2.54 5.81 1.36
C ALA A 49 -1.78 6.59 2.46
N GLU A 50 -0.57 6.15 2.81
CA GLU A 50 0.29 6.85 3.78
C GLU A 50 0.46 8.34 3.43
N SER A 51 0.37 9.19 4.44
CA SER A 51 0.69 10.61 4.36
C SER A 51 1.24 11.12 5.70
N GLU A 52 1.77 12.35 5.72
CA GLU A 52 2.27 12.96 6.96
C GLU A 52 1.19 13.10 8.05
N LEU A 53 -0.07 13.31 7.64
CA LEU A 53 -1.21 13.47 8.55
C LEU A 53 -1.90 12.14 8.88
N ASP A 54 -1.65 11.10 8.08
CA ASP A 54 -2.19 9.75 8.25
C ASP A 54 -1.12 8.71 7.87
N PRO A 55 -0.17 8.42 8.78
CA PRO A 55 0.95 7.53 8.46
C PRO A 55 0.54 6.06 8.28
N ALA A 56 -0.58 5.62 8.85
CA ALA A 56 -1.10 4.27 8.65
C ALA A 56 -1.94 4.17 7.36
N GLY A 57 -2.48 5.30 6.89
CA GLY A 57 -3.37 5.37 5.73
C GLY A 57 -4.76 4.83 6.04
N ASP A 58 -5.20 4.83 7.31
CA ASP A 58 -6.50 4.30 7.74
C ASP A 58 -7.60 5.36 7.86
N ASP A 59 -7.25 6.62 8.07
CA ASP A 59 -8.19 7.74 8.07
C ASP A 59 -8.55 8.20 6.64
N PHE A 60 -7.60 8.15 5.70
CA PHE A 60 -7.77 8.54 4.29
C PHE A 60 -7.40 7.42 3.30
N PRO A 61 -8.16 6.30 3.27
CA PRO A 61 -7.80 5.11 2.50
C PRO A 61 -8.13 5.21 1.00
N GLU A 62 -8.76 6.29 0.53
CA GLU A 62 -9.47 6.39 -0.77
C GLU A 62 -8.61 5.99 -1.96
N LYS A 63 -7.31 6.33 -1.94
CA LYS A 63 -6.35 6.00 -3.00
C LYS A 63 -6.19 4.49 -3.23
N THR A 64 -6.55 3.68 -2.23
CA THR A 64 -6.41 2.22 -2.24
C THR A 64 -7.75 1.50 -2.31
N LEU A 65 -8.86 2.24 -2.37
CA LEU A 65 -10.20 1.67 -2.50
C LEU A 65 -10.54 1.38 -3.96
N ALA A 66 -11.51 0.49 -4.17
CA ALA A 66 -11.90 0.00 -5.49
C ALA A 66 -12.15 1.10 -6.55
N PRO A 67 -12.82 2.24 -6.24
CA PRO A 67 -13.00 3.31 -7.23
C PRO A 67 -11.67 3.86 -7.77
N ALA A 68 -10.69 4.10 -6.91
CA ALA A 68 -9.37 4.59 -7.30
C ALA A 68 -8.59 3.56 -8.12
N LEU A 69 -8.75 2.26 -7.83
CA LEU A 69 -8.11 1.20 -8.63
C LEU A 69 -8.73 1.10 -10.03
N ILE A 70 -10.05 1.24 -10.17
CA ILE A 70 -10.73 1.24 -11.47
C ILE A 70 -10.26 2.44 -12.32
N GLU A 71 -10.14 3.61 -11.71
CA GLU A 71 -9.57 4.79 -12.36
C GLU A 71 -8.11 4.56 -12.77
N MET A 72 -7.29 4.02 -11.87
CA MET A 72 -5.88 3.69 -12.14
C MET A 72 -5.73 2.77 -13.35
N VAL A 73 -6.55 1.71 -13.44
CA VAL A 73 -6.55 0.79 -14.59
C VAL A 73 -6.96 1.50 -15.88
N THR A 74 -7.93 2.41 -15.82
CA THR A 74 -8.39 3.16 -16.99
C THR A 74 -7.32 4.12 -17.49
N THR A 75 -6.63 4.82 -16.58
CA THR A 75 -5.58 5.80 -16.91
C THR A 75 -4.33 5.14 -17.48
N VAL A 76 -3.92 3.98 -16.96
CA VAL A 76 -2.73 3.27 -17.43
C VAL A 76 -2.90 2.71 -18.85
N ASN A 77 -4.14 2.36 -19.23
CA ASN A 77 -4.45 1.76 -20.53
C ASN A 77 -5.06 2.73 -21.55
N ALA A 78 -5.17 4.03 -21.20
CA ALA A 78 -5.63 5.09 -22.09
C ALA A 78 -4.50 5.58 -23.01
#